data_AF-A0A3D0PHW4-F1
#
_entry.id   AF-A0A3D0PHW4-F1
#
_cell.length_a   1.000
_cell.length_b   1.000
_cell.length_c   1.000
_cell.angle_alpha   90.00
_cell.angle_beta   90.00
_cell.angle_gamma   90.00
#
_symmetry.space_group_name_H-M   'P 1'
#
loop_
_entity.id
_entity.type
_entity.pdbx_description
1 polymer ?
#
loop_
_entity_poly.entity_id
_entity_poly.type
_entity_poly.pdbx_seq_one_letter_code
_entity_poly.pdbx_strand_id
1 'polypeptide(L)'
;MNSITIRGARCHNLKNITVSIPRGKLIVVTGISGSGKSSLIFDTLYAEGQRRYLESLSGSSHHFRELRERPDVDAIDGLTPTISISQTFTAFNPRSTVGTMSDIYDYLRILFTRIGVARGGQVFSITPTPRSFSFNNPLGACEKCEGLGVRLLIDPELILPNKRLSIIEGAIKPLMRLGSERSHLWKTLIAYARSNSIDTSSPVGAISALASAAILHGREGEFQGVIPHLEKYYRETDSPYVRAEIEQYMRESPCDFCRGSRLNNKARSVVIGENISLDMLTAMSISDLRRFFEKSLKIAPRMERLLIQPIRERLELIERVGLSYLTLNRSIPTLAGGEVLRLRIAVQIGIALSGVTYILDEPTQGLHAKNISDLLHTLASLCKLDNTVIVIEHDRAIISAADYIIDMGPGAGENGGRVLYAGDQSGFQNANTDGETARHMRNYKKSRAHIKRRAGNGKHIIIKGASEHNLKFIDASFPLGMLVGVTGVSGSGKSTLVHDILARALSQKLHRAKH
;
A
#
# COMPACT_ATOMS: atom_id res chain seq x y z
N MET A 1 18.62 -27.25 -21.50
CA MET A 1 17.28 -27.72 -21.06
C MET A 1 16.33 -26.53 -21.12
N ASN A 2 15.23 -26.60 -21.88
CA ASN A 2 14.35 -25.45 -22.17
C ASN A 2 13.10 -25.38 -21.28
N SER A 3 13.06 -26.19 -20.21
CA SER A 3 11.94 -26.28 -19.28
C SER A 3 12.42 -26.51 -17.84
N ILE A 4 11.56 -26.17 -16.88
CA ILE A 4 11.66 -26.52 -15.47
C ILE A 4 10.81 -27.78 -15.27
N THR A 5 11.41 -28.91 -14.90
CA THR A 5 10.68 -30.18 -14.73
C THR A 5 10.60 -30.52 -13.25
N ILE A 6 9.39 -30.59 -12.72
CA ILE A 6 9.09 -31.03 -11.36
C ILE A 6 8.68 -32.50 -11.43
N ARG A 7 9.29 -33.37 -10.62
CA ARG A 7 8.97 -34.80 -10.55
C ARG A 7 8.59 -35.19 -9.13
N GLY A 8 7.42 -35.81 -8.99
CA GLY A 8 6.93 -36.36 -7.74
C GLY A 8 6.74 -35.35 -6.62
N ALA A 9 6.15 -34.18 -6.89
CA ALA A 9 5.83 -33.21 -5.84
C ALA A 9 4.67 -33.70 -4.95
N ARG A 10 4.89 -33.67 -3.63
CA ARG A 10 4.00 -34.22 -2.59
C ARG A 10 3.79 -33.29 -1.40
N CYS A 11 4.31 -32.06 -1.44
CA CYS A 11 4.05 -31.05 -0.40
C CYS A 11 2.54 -30.91 -0.10
N HIS A 12 2.16 -30.91 1.18
CA HIS A 12 0.77 -30.78 1.62
C HIS A 12 -0.20 -31.80 0.98
N ASN A 13 -1.13 -31.34 0.14
CA ASN A 13 -2.16 -32.19 -0.48
C ASN A 13 -1.79 -32.66 -1.90
N LEU A 14 -0.59 -32.35 -2.41
CA LEU A 14 -0.16 -32.75 -3.76
C LEU A 14 -0.03 -34.27 -3.87
N LYS A 15 -0.54 -34.83 -4.99
CA LYS A 15 -0.61 -36.27 -5.23
C LYS A 15 0.47 -36.73 -6.22
N ASN A 16 1.73 -36.62 -5.80
CA ASN A 16 2.91 -37.07 -6.57
C ASN A 16 2.98 -36.44 -7.99
N ILE A 17 2.84 -35.12 -8.04
CA ILE A 17 2.69 -34.38 -9.30
C ILE A 17 4.01 -34.36 -10.08
N THR A 18 3.92 -34.66 -11.38
CA THR A 18 5.01 -34.44 -12.34
C THR A 18 4.53 -33.49 -13.43
N VAL A 19 5.25 -32.38 -13.62
CA VAL A 19 4.88 -31.33 -14.59
C VAL A 19 6.13 -30.67 -15.18
N SER A 20 6.06 -30.30 -16.46
CA SER A 20 7.12 -29.58 -17.17
C SER A 20 6.65 -28.18 -17.55
N ILE A 21 7.38 -27.17 -17.09
CA ILE A 21 7.06 -25.75 -17.27
C ILE A 21 8.03 -25.16 -18.28
N PRO A 22 7.57 -24.58 -19.40
CA PRO A 22 8.49 -23.97 -20.37
C PRO A 22 9.14 -22.70 -19.78
N ARG A 23 10.43 -22.49 -20.08
CA ARG A 23 11.15 -21.27 -19.66
C ARG A 23 10.85 -20.09 -20.60
N GLY A 24 11.09 -18.88 -20.11
CA GLY A 24 11.00 -17.64 -20.91
C GLY A 24 9.57 -17.23 -21.27
N LYS A 25 8.57 -17.80 -20.58
CA LYS A 25 7.15 -17.65 -20.89
C LYS A 25 6.35 -17.13 -19.70
N LEU A 26 5.15 -16.63 -19.98
CA LEU A 26 4.12 -16.35 -18.99
C LEU A 26 3.31 -17.63 -18.73
N ILE A 27 3.45 -18.19 -17.54
CA ILE A 27 2.74 -19.38 -17.08
C ILE A 27 1.68 -18.98 -16.07
N VAL A 28 0.46 -19.46 -16.26
CA VAL A 28 -0.64 -19.26 -15.31
C VAL A 28 -1.01 -20.58 -14.65
N VAL A 29 -1.00 -20.58 -13.32
CA VAL A 29 -1.45 -21.70 -12.49
C VAL A 29 -2.82 -21.35 -11.95
N THR A 30 -3.81 -22.16 -12.30
CA THR A 30 -5.21 -21.91 -12.00
C THR A 30 -5.87 -23.17 -11.43
N GLY A 31 -7.14 -23.07 -11.00
CA GLY A 31 -7.84 -24.15 -10.31
C GLY A 31 -8.57 -23.69 -9.05
N ILE A 32 -9.43 -24.54 -8.48
CA ILE A 32 -10.27 -24.17 -7.32
C ILE A 32 -9.42 -23.77 -6.10
N SER A 33 -9.93 -22.90 -5.23
CA SER A 33 -9.26 -22.60 -3.95
C SER A 33 -8.98 -23.88 -3.17
N GLY A 34 -7.78 -24.03 -2.62
CA GLY A 34 -7.36 -25.26 -1.93
C GLY A 34 -6.98 -26.45 -2.85
N SER A 35 -6.92 -26.28 -4.17
CA SER A 35 -6.54 -27.36 -5.10
C SER A 35 -5.05 -27.73 -5.09
N GLY A 36 -4.21 -26.98 -4.35
CA GLY A 36 -2.77 -27.21 -4.25
C GLY A 36 -1.90 -26.26 -5.09
N LYS A 37 -2.45 -25.19 -5.68
CA LYS A 37 -1.69 -24.21 -6.50
C LYS A 37 -0.50 -23.62 -5.74
N SER A 38 -0.75 -23.07 -4.55
CA SER A 38 0.29 -22.46 -3.71
C SER A 38 1.27 -23.51 -3.21
N SER A 39 0.82 -24.74 -2.93
CA SER A 39 1.71 -25.84 -2.55
C SER A 39 2.67 -26.26 -3.67
N LEU A 40 2.21 -26.27 -4.91
CA LEU A 40 3.06 -26.57 -6.06
C LEU A 40 4.06 -25.43 -6.35
N ILE A 41 3.61 -24.18 -6.27
CA ILE A 41 4.41 -23.04 -6.72
C ILE A 41 5.24 -22.40 -5.59
N PHE A 42 4.65 -22.13 -4.43
CA PHE A 42 5.35 -21.54 -3.30
C PHE A 42 6.06 -22.58 -2.44
N ASP A 43 5.33 -23.58 -1.96
CA ASP A 43 5.88 -24.53 -0.98
C ASP A 43 6.83 -25.55 -1.63
N THR A 44 6.76 -25.74 -2.95
CA THR A 44 7.66 -26.64 -3.69
C THR A 44 8.67 -25.86 -4.54
N LEU A 45 8.20 -25.18 -5.60
CA LEU A 45 9.10 -24.58 -6.60
C LEU A 45 9.89 -23.36 -6.07
N TYR A 46 9.20 -22.40 -5.46
CA TYR A 46 9.82 -21.21 -4.88
C TYR A 46 10.74 -21.59 -3.72
N ALA A 47 10.26 -22.45 -2.81
CA ALA A 47 11.03 -22.95 -1.67
C ALA A 47 12.34 -23.61 -2.11
N GLU A 48 12.28 -24.50 -3.10
CA GLU A 48 13.47 -25.16 -3.64
C GLU A 48 14.41 -24.18 -4.36
N GLY A 49 13.87 -23.23 -5.12
CA GLY A 49 14.67 -22.23 -5.82
C GLY A 49 15.42 -21.29 -4.88
N GLN A 50 14.76 -20.86 -3.80
CA GLN A 50 15.37 -20.08 -2.74
C GLN A 50 16.43 -20.89 -1.99
N ARG A 51 16.15 -22.16 -1.66
CA ARG A 51 17.10 -23.06 -1.00
C ARG A 51 18.37 -23.23 -1.83
N ARG A 52 18.24 -23.58 -3.12
CA ARG A 52 19.39 -23.75 -4.03
C ARG A 52 20.18 -22.46 -4.20
N TYR A 53 19.50 -21.32 -4.29
CA TYR A 53 20.16 -20.02 -4.39
C TYR A 53 20.97 -19.70 -3.11
N LEU A 54 20.39 -19.89 -1.93
CA LEU A 54 21.08 -19.68 -0.65
C LEU A 54 22.24 -20.66 -0.44
N GLU A 55 22.10 -21.91 -0.89
CA GLU A 55 23.21 -22.89 -0.86
C GLU A 55 24.39 -22.51 -1.75
N SER A 56 24.18 -21.67 -2.77
CA SER A 56 25.26 -21.17 -3.62
C SER A 56 26.04 -20.01 -2.99
N LEU A 57 25.51 -19.39 -1.91
CA LEU A 57 26.18 -18.33 -1.16
C LEU A 57 27.11 -18.95 -0.08
N SER A 58 28.39 -18.57 -0.07
CA SER A 58 29.51 -19.23 0.64
C SER A 58 29.38 -19.41 2.18
N GLY A 59 30.33 -20.16 2.77
CA GLY A 59 30.30 -20.87 4.08
C GLY A 59 29.99 -20.13 5.40
N SER A 60 29.52 -18.88 5.42
CA SER A 60 28.85 -18.32 6.62
C SER A 60 27.34 -18.58 6.64
N SER A 61 26.79 -19.08 5.52
CA SER A 61 25.38 -19.46 5.36
C SER A 61 24.99 -20.75 6.10
N HIS A 62 25.93 -21.42 6.79
CA HIS A 62 25.66 -22.64 7.55
C HIS A 62 24.59 -22.44 8.64
N HIS A 63 24.52 -21.25 9.27
CA HIS A 63 23.47 -20.92 10.23
C HIS A 63 22.08 -20.71 9.59
N PHE A 64 22.01 -20.37 8.30
CA PHE A 64 20.73 -20.26 7.57
C PHE A 64 20.26 -21.60 7.01
N ARG A 65 21.15 -22.59 6.94
CA ARG A 65 20.90 -23.93 6.38
C ARG A 65 19.96 -24.77 7.27
N GLU A 66 19.92 -24.48 8.56
CA GLU A 66 19.22 -25.29 9.57
C GLU A 66 17.71 -25.03 9.70
N LEU A 67 17.14 -24.06 8.98
CA LEU A 67 15.74 -23.61 9.22
C LEU A 67 14.77 -23.79 8.05
N ARG A 68 15.17 -24.40 6.93
CA ARG A 68 14.22 -24.72 5.84
C ARG A 68 14.19 -26.21 5.55
N GLU A 69 13.08 -26.84 5.94
CA GLU A 69 12.74 -28.19 5.50
C GLU A 69 12.80 -28.27 3.97
N ARG A 70 13.45 -29.33 3.45
CA ARG A 70 13.42 -29.59 2.01
C ARG A 70 11.98 -29.88 1.61
N PRO A 71 11.48 -29.28 0.52
CA PRO A 71 10.15 -29.62 0.03
C PRO A 71 10.09 -31.11 -0.33
N ASP A 72 8.95 -31.75 -0.09
CA ASP A 72 8.71 -33.15 -0.47
C ASP A 72 8.49 -33.24 -1.98
N VAL A 73 9.60 -33.48 -2.70
CA VAL A 73 9.66 -33.63 -4.16
C VAL A 73 10.83 -34.55 -4.51
N ASP A 74 10.67 -35.40 -5.54
CA ASP A 74 11.73 -36.32 -5.95
C ASP A 74 12.88 -35.60 -6.64
N ALA A 75 12.56 -34.74 -7.62
CA ALA A 75 13.54 -33.95 -8.34
C ALA A 75 12.91 -32.70 -8.96
N ILE A 76 13.71 -31.64 -9.03
CA ILE A 76 13.39 -30.46 -9.86
C ILE A 76 14.59 -30.16 -10.75
N ASP A 77 14.42 -30.34 -12.05
CA ASP A 77 15.43 -30.09 -13.07
C ASP A 77 15.19 -28.74 -13.75
N GLY A 78 16.27 -28.04 -14.10
CA GLY A 78 16.15 -26.78 -14.83
C GLY A 78 15.52 -25.65 -14.01
N LEU A 79 15.56 -25.68 -12.69
CA LEU A 79 15.15 -24.54 -11.85
C LEU A 79 16.19 -23.42 -11.92
N THR A 80 15.73 -22.19 -12.11
CA THR A 80 16.56 -20.98 -12.00
C THR A 80 16.29 -20.25 -10.68
N PRO A 81 17.09 -19.25 -10.27
CA PRO A 81 16.79 -18.48 -9.07
C PRO A 81 15.35 -17.94 -9.08
N THR A 82 14.64 -18.13 -7.97
CA THR A 82 13.22 -17.78 -7.85
C THR A 82 13.05 -16.49 -7.07
N ILE A 83 12.20 -15.58 -7.57
CA ILE A 83 11.85 -14.32 -6.89
C ILE A 83 10.34 -14.23 -6.75
N SER A 84 9.83 -14.10 -5.53
CA SER A 84 8.41 -13.89 -5.28
C SER A 84 8.08 -12.40 -5.28
N ILE A 85 7.02 -12.00 -5.97
CA ILE A 85 6.47 -10.64 -5.94
C ILE A 85 5.03 -10.69 -5.44
N SER A 86 4.80 -10.21 -4.21
CA SER A 86 3.47 -10.12 -3.59
C SER A 86 2.96 -8.69 -3.46
N GLN A 87 1.63 -8.53 -3.44
CA GLN A 87 0.96 -7.29 -3.04
C GLN A 87 1.00 -7.08 -1.53
N THR A 88 0.93 -8.17 -0.76
CA THR A 88 0.77 -8.15 0.70
C THR A 88 2.12 -8.06 1.40
N PHE A 89 2.25 -7.07 2.28
CA PHE A 89 3.32 -6.97 3.27
C PHE A 89 2.73 -7.22 4.66
N THR A 90 3.48 -7.89 5.52
CA THR A 90 3.14 -8.07 6.94
C THR A 90 3.50 -6.85 7.79
N ALA A 91 4.41 -5.98 7.34
CA ALA A 91 4.68 -4.68 7.95
C ALA A 91 5.40 -3.74 6.96
N PHE A 92 4.80 -2.60 6.61
CA PHE A 92 5.50 -1.54 5.89
C PHE A 92 6.26 -0.65 6.88
N ASN A 93 7.50 -0.28 6.55
CA ASN A 93 8.19 0.78 7.26
C ASN A 93 7.55 2.14 6.89
N PRO A 94 7.06 2.95 7.86
CA PRO A 94 6.41 4.23 7.57
C PRO A 94 7.33 5.24 6.86
N ARG A 95 8.65 5.04 6.96
CA ARG A 95 9.65 5.85 6.25
C ARG A 95 9.87 5.41 4.79
N SER A 96 9.36 4.27 4.34
CA SER A 96 9.47 3.86 2.94
C SER A 96 8.59 4.71 2.03
N THR A 97 9.19 5.24 0.96
CA THR A 97 8.51 6.00 -0.10
C THR A 97 8.75 5.37 -1.47
N VAL A 98 7.99 5.83 -2.47
CA VAL A 98 8.22 5.46 -3.89
C VAL A 98 9.68 5.72 -4.29
N GLY A 99 10.25 6.86 -3.88
CA GLY A 99 11.62 7.23 -4.18
C GLY A 99 12.67 6.32 -3.55
N THR A 100 12.47 5.88 -2.30
CA THR A 100 13.41 4.95 -1.65
C THR A 100 13.28 3.53 -2.18
N MET A 101 12.06 3.12 -2.54
CA MET A 101 11.80 1.76 -3.05
C MET A 101 12.31 1.57 -4.48
N SER A 102 12.37 2.64 -5.26
CA SER A 102 12.88 2.63 -6.63
C SER A 102 14.37 2.97 -6.74
N ASP A 103 15.05 3.21 -5.61
CA ASP A 103 16.41 3.74 -5.52
C ASP A 103 16.63 5.11 -6.18
N ILE A 104 15.59 5.73 -6.78
CA ILE A 104 15.71 7.04 -7.43
C ILE A 104 16.15 8.09 -6.42
N TYR A 105 15.62 8.03 -5.20
CA TYR A 105 16.00 8.95 -4.14
C TYR A 105 17.50 8.89 -3.83
N ASP A 106 18.10 7.70 -3.93
CA ASP A 106 19.51 7.51 -3.62
C ASP A 106 20.42 8.20 -4.64
N TYR A 107 20.08 8.11 -5.92
CA TYR A 107 20.74 8.88 -6.97
C TYR A 107 20.54 10.40 -6.78
N LEU A 108 19.34 10.84 -6.38
CA LEU A 108 19.09 12.25 -6.09
C LEU A 108 19.97 12.79 -4.95
N ARG A 109 20.16 12.01 -3.87
CA ARG A 109 21.06 12.42 -2.77
C ARG A 109 22.49 12.63 -3.26
N ILE A 110 22.98 11.73 -4.11
CA ILE A 110 24.33 11.83 -4.67
C ILE A 110 24.43 13.03 -5.63
N LEU A 111 23.41 13.24 -6.46
CA LEU A 111 23.32 14.38 -7.37
C LEU A 111 23.40 15.71 -6.60
N PHE A 112 22.54 15.90 -5.58
CA PHE A 112 22.54 17.11 -4.77
C PHE A 112 23.83 17.30 -3.96
N THR A 113 24.49 16.22 -3.57
CA THR A 113 25.81 16.31 -2.93
C THR A 113 26.87 16.86 -3.90
N ARG A 114 26.81 16.49 -5.17
CA ARG A 114 27.84 16.84 -6.15
C ARG A 114 27.66 18.21 -6.78
N ILE A 115 26.42 18.58 -7.10
CA ILE A 115 26.13 19.79 -7.88
C ILE A 115 25.22 20.79 -7.13
N GLY A 116 24.76 20.43 -5.94
CA GLY A 116 23.93 21.31 -5.14
C GLY A 116 24.72 22.49 -4.58
N VAL A 117 24.13 23.68 -4.69
CA VAL A 117 24.65 24.92 -4.10
C VAL A 117 23.68 25.42 -3.03
N ALA A 118 24.15 26.20 -2.07
CA ALA A 118 23.26 26.84 -1.12
C ALA A 118 22.41 27.91 -1.82
N ARG A 119 21.12 27.91 -1.53
CA ARG A 119 20.21 28.98 -1.94
C ARG A 119 20.73 30.32 -1.42
N GLY A 120 20.92 31.28 -2.33
CA GLY A 120 21.42 32.61 -1.99
C GLY A 120 22.93 32.68 -1.71
N GLY A 121 23.72 31.68 -2.12
CA GLY A 121 25.19 31.73 -2.01
C GLY A 121 25.74 31.62 -0.59
N GLN A 122 24.91 31.20 0.38
CA GLN A 122 25.36 30.99 1.76
C GLN A 122 26.44 29.90 1.82
N VAL A 123 27.52 30.14 2.56
CA VAL A 123 28.55 29.12 2.78
C VAL A 123 28.01 28.12 3.80
N PHE A 124 27.91 26.85 3.43
CA PHE A 124 27.59 25.80 4.39
C PHE A 124 28.71 25.70 5.43
N SER A 125 28.36 25.67 6.71
CA SER A 125 29.34 25.45 7.78
C SER A 125 30.03 24.07 7.68
N ILE A 126 29.42 23.12 6.98
CA ILE A 126 29.90 21.75 6.76
C ILE A 126 29.52 21.33 5.33
N THR A 127 30.46 20.74 4.59
CA THR A 127 30.21 20.21 3.25
C THR A 127 29.08 19.15 3.28
N PRO A 128 28.00 19.32 2.52
CA PRO A 128 26.92 18.34 2.45
C PRO A 128 27.44 16.97 2.01
N THR A 129 26.89 15.91 2.58
CA THR A 129 27.15 14.51 2.18
C THR A 129 25.84 13.86 1.73
N PRO A 130 25.84 12.67 1.11
CA PRO A 130 24.59 12.01 0.74
C PRO A 130 23.67 11.74 1.94
N ARG A 131 24.25 11.59 3.14
CA ARG A 131 23.49 11.43 4.40
C ARG A 131 22.75 12.71 4.80
N SER A 132 23.28 13.89 4.46
CA SER A 132 22.63 15.18 4.67
C SER A 132 21.31 15.32 3.90
N PHE A 133 21.14 14.52 2.84
CA PHE A 133 19.93 14.49 2.02
C PHE A 133 19.04 13.28 2.31
N SER A 134 19.31 12.50 3.37
CA SER A 134 18.49 11.35 3.72
C SER A 134 17.59 11.67 4.89
N PHE A 135 16.26 11.62 4.68
CA PHE A 135 15.30 11.71 5.78
C PHE A 135 15.30 10.48 6.71
N ASN A 136 16.01 9.40 6.36
CA ASN A 136 16.24 8.25 7.24
C ASN A 136 17.47 8.44 8.14
N ASN A 137 18.20 9.54 7.97
CA ASN A 137 19.37 9.87 8.77
C ASN A 137 19.10 11.18 9.54
N PRO A 138 19.43 11.26 10.85
CA PRO A 138 19.24 12.48 11.63
C PRO A 138 19.87 13.74 11.01
N LEU A 139 20.96 13.60 10.24
CA LEU A 139 21.61 14.72 9.55
C LEU A 139 20.75 15.39 8.46
N GLY A 140 19.81 14.65 7.87
CA GLY A 140 18.92 15.14 6.81
C GLY A 140 17.44 15.18 7.21
N ALA A 141 17.05 14.42 8.24
CA ALA A 141 15.67 14.29 8.69
C ALA A 141 15.14 15.59 9.32
N CYS A 142 13.88 15.91 9.04
CA CYS A 142 13.17 16.97 9.75
C CYS A 142 13.12 16.65 11.26
N GLU A 143 13.55 17.60 12.09
CA GLU A 143 13.62 17.46 13.55
C GLU A 143 12.25 17.31 14.23
N LYS A 144 11.16 17.71 13.54
CA LYS A 144 9.81 17.75 14.14
C LYS A 144 8.96 16.52 13.84
N CYS A 145 9.25 15.84 12.74
CA CYS A 145 8.57 14.59 12.37
C CYS A 145 9.54 13.42 12.19
N GLU A 146 10.83 13.61 12.53
CA GLU A 146 11.89 12.60 12.45
C GLU A 146 11.94 11.89 11.08
N GLY A 147 11.75 12.66 10.01
CA GLY A 147 11.77 12.14 8.64
C GLY A 147 10.53 11.36 8.20
N LEU A 148 9.46 11.32 9.01
CA LEU A 148 8.18 10.71 8.60
C LEU A 148 7.44 11.58 7.58
N GLY A 149 7.57 12.90 7.69
CA GLY A 149 6.88 13.88 6.84
C GLY A 149 5.45 14.17 7.28
N VAL A 150 4.87 13.31 8.11
CA VAL A 150 3.57 13.49 8.75
C VAL A 150 3.74 13.61 10.26
N ARG A 151 2.76 14.21 10.92
CA ARG A 151 2.61 14.20 12.37
C ARG A 151 1.23 13.65 12.68
N LEU A 152 1.17 12.83 13.72
CA LEU A 152 -0.09 12.39 14.28
C LEU A 152 -0.57 13.53 15.20
N LEU A 153 -1.69 14.16 14.84
CA LEU A 153 -2.27 15.29 15.57
C LEU A 153 -3.69 14.93 16.00
N ILE A 154 -4.11 15.44 17.15
CA ILE A 154 -5.48 15.25 17.63
C ILE A 154 -6.45 15.98 16.69
N ASP A 155 -7.49 15.28 16.23
CA ASP A 155 -8.53 15.83 15.34
C ASP A 155 -9.75 16.27 16.17
N PRO A 156 -10.10 17.58 16.18
CA PRO A 156 -11.27 18.09 16.90
C PRO A 156 -12.58 17.36 16.58
N GLU A 157 -12.78 16.94 15.33
CA GLU A 157 -14.01 16.26 14.90
C GLU A 157 -14.09 14.83 15.47
N LEU A 158 -12.95 14.20 15.77
CA LEU A 158 -12.92 12.89 16.44
C LEU A 158 -13.16 13.01 17.95
N ILE A 159 -12.78 14.13 18.57
CA ILE A 159 -13.07 14.44 19.97
C ILE A 159 -14.57 14.70 20.18
N LEU A 160 -15.18 15.48 19.27
CA LEU A 160 -16.59 15.91 19.31
C LEU A 160 -17.41 15.28 18.18
N PRO A 161 -17.55 13.94 18.11
CA PRO A 161 -18.15 13.28 16.95
C PRO A 161 -19.66 13.52 16.84
N ASN A 162 -20.34 13.77 17.97
CA ASN A 162 -21.78 14.02 17.99
C ASN A 162 -22.10 15.44 18.42
N LYS A 163 -22.31 16.31 17.44
CA LYS A 163 -22.61 17.74 17.66
C LYS A 163 -23.98 17.99 18.33
N ARG A 164 -24.80 16.95 18.53
CA ARG A 164 -26.10 17.03 19.20
C ARG A 164 -26.05 16.84 20.71
N LEU A 165 -24.94 16.35 21.26
CA LEU A 165 -24.77 16.22 22.71
C LEU A 165 -24.21 17.52 23.27
N SER A 166 -24.61 17.84 24.49
CA SER A 166 -23.97 18.87 25.30
C SER A 166 -22.66 18.37 25.91
N ILE A 167 -21.87 19.28 26.46
CA ILE A 167 -20.61 18.93 27.13
C ILE A 167 -20.91 18.02 28.32
N ILE A 168 -21.92 18.37 29.12
CA ILE A 168 -22.35 17.62 30.32
C ILE A 168 -22.83 16.21 29.96
N GLU A 169 -23.51 16.03 28.82
CA GLU A 169 -23.94 14.71 28.32
C GLU A 169 -22.80 13.86 27.73
N GLY A 170 -21.55 14.33 27.80
CA GLY A 170 -20.39 13.61 27.32
C GLY A 170 -20.08 13.81 25.84
N ALA A 171 -20.30 15.02 25.30
CA ALA A 171 -19.90 15.34 23.92
C ALA A 171 -18.39 15.14 23.68
N ILE A 172 -17.55 15.36 24.69
CA ILE A 172 -16.09 15.19 24.64
C ILE A 172 -15.74 13.72 24.90
N LYS A 173 -15.64 12.94 23.83
CA LYS A 173 -15.54 11.48 23.90
C LYS A 173 -14.31 10.94 24.67
N PRO A 174 -13.09 11.51 24.56
CA PRO A 174 -11.93 11.04 25.32
C PRO A 174 -12.15 11.13 26.83
N LEU A 175 -12.88 12.14 27.30
CA LEU A 175 -13.12 12.37 28.72
C LEU A 175 -14.09 11.37 29.36
N MET A 176 -14.84 10.61 28.57
CA MET A 176 -15.72 9.54 29.08
C MET A 176 -15.02 8.20 29.23
N ARG A 177 -13.97 7.95 28.43
CA ARG A 177 -13.28 6.65 28.38
C ARG A 177 -11.98 6.65 29.18
N LEU A 178 -11.20 7.73 29.06
CA LEU A 178 -9.94 7.92 29.78
C LEU A 178 -10.16 8.47 31.20
N GLY A 179 -11.38 8.87 31.56
CA GLY A 179 -11.73 9.42 32.86
C GLY A 179 -13.21 9.24 33.19
N SER A 180 -13.53 9.19 34.48
CA SER A 180 -14.90 9.43 34.96
C SER A 180 -15.10 10.94 35.19
N GLU A 181 -16.31 11.40 35.53
CA GLU A 181 -16.60 12.78 36.00
C GLU A 181 -15.68 13.25 37.15
N ARG A 182 -14.91 12.34 37.75
CA ARG A 182 -13.91 12.60 38.80
C ARG A 182 -12.55 13.06 38.26
N SER A 183 -12.29 12.99 36.95
CA SER A 183 -11.03 13.40 36.34
C SER A 183 -10.73 14.88 36.61
N HIS A 184 -9.48 15.19 36.93
CA HIS A 184 -9.03 16.56 37.18
C HIS A 184 -9.28 17.46 35.96
N LEU A 185 -9.09 16.94 34.74
CA LEU A 185 -9.36 17.69 33.50
C LEU A 185 -10.84 18.07 33.35
N TRP A 186 -11.76 17.19 33.73
CA TRP A 186 -13.19 17.48 33.69
C TRP A 186 -13.56 18.60 34.67
N LYS A 187 -13.05 18.53 35.91
CA LYS A 187 -13.30 19.55 36.93
C LYS A 187 -12.78 20.93 36.51
N THR A 188 -11.56 21.00 35.96
CA THR A 188 -10.98 22.26 35.49
C THR A 188 -11.70 22.81 34.27
N LEU A 189 -12.14 21.94 33.35
CA LEU A 189 -12.95 22.33 32.20
C LEU A 189 -14.31 22.94 32.60
N ILE A 190 -15.03 22.32 33.53
CA ILE A 190 -16.33 22.83 34.00
C ILE A 190 -16.16 24.15 34.76
N ALA A 191 -15.11 24.27 35.58
CA ALA A 191 -14.78 25.51 36.26
C ALA A 191 -14.45 26.64 35.27
N TYR A 192 -13.62 26.35 34.26
CA TYR A 192 -13.26 27.29 33.20
C TYR A 192 -14.49 27.76 32.40
N ALA A 193 -15.38 26.83 32.03
CA ALA A 193 -16.59 27.13 31.30
C ALA A 193 -17.52 28.06 32.09
N ARG A 194 -17.66 27.84 33.40
CA ARG A 194 -18.43 28.73 34.29
C ARG A 194 -17.84 30.14 34.35
N SER A 195 -16.54 30.26 34.58
CA SER A 195 -15.86 31.56 34.68
C SER A 195 -15.93 32.39 33.40
N ASN A 196 -15.98 31.72 32.25
CA ASN A 196 -16.02 32.37 30.94
C ASN A 196 -17.44 32.40 30.31
N SER A 197 -18.49 32.10 31.09
CA SER A 197 -19.89 32.08 30.62
C SER A 197 -20.12 31.21 29.36
N ILE A 198 -19.39 30.10 29.26
CA ILE A 198 -19.55 29.13 28.17
C ILE A 198 -20.69 28.18 28.52
N ASP A 199 -21.71 28.11 27.66
CA ASP A 199 -22.81 27.16 27.82
C ASP A 199 -22.32 25.72 27.65
N THR A 200 -22.56 24.90 28.67
CA THR A 200 -22.18 23.47 28.72
C THR A 200 -23.36 22.53 28.61
N SER A 201 -24.59 23.07 28.62
CA SER A 201 -25.85 22.33 28.63
C SER A 201 -26.52 22.30 27.25
N SER A 202 -26.23 23.28 26.38
CA SER A 202 -26.67 23.22 24.99
C SER A 202 -25.85 22.23 24.16
N PRO A 203 -26.43 21.65 23.09
CA PRO A 203 -25.69 20.86 22.12
C PRO A 203 -24.45 21.58 21.60
N VAL A 204 -23.30 20.88 21.53
CA VAL A 204 -22.02 21.51 21.11
C VAL A 204 -22.06 22.11 19.70
N GLY A 205 -22.96 21.64 18.83
CA GLY A 205 -23.20 22.24 17.51
C GLY A 205 -23.87 23.62 17.55
N ALA A 206 -24.48 24.01 18.67
CA ALA A 206 -25.09 25.31 18.90
C ALA A 206 -24.17 26.28 19.66
N ILE A 207 -23.04 25.79 20.19
CA ILE A 207 -22.04 26.62 20.86
C ILE A 207 -21.26 27.44 19.83
N SER A 208 -20.85 28.66 20.19
CA SER A 208 -20.06 29.52 19.30
C SER A 208 -18.68 28.92 18.99
N ALA A 209 -18.14 29.20 17.80
CA ALA A 209 -16.83 28.71 17.39
C ALA A 209 -15.70 29.17 18.35
N LEU A 210 -15.82 30.38 18.91
CA LEU A 210 -14.90 30.92 19.92
C LEU A 210 -14.94 30.10 21.22
N ALA A 211 -16.13 29.77 21.72
CA ALA A 211 -16.29 28.98 22.94
C ALA A 211 -15.81 27.53 22.72
N SER A 212 -16.08 26.94 21.56
CA SER A 212 -15.56 25.62 21.19
C SER A 212 -14.03 25.61 21.12
N ALA A 213 -13.42 26.63 20.50
CA ALA A 213 -11.97 26.78 20.44
C ALA A 213 -11.35 26.98 21.83
N ALA A 214 -11.99 27.76 22.70
CA ALA A 214 -11.55 27.98 24.08
C ALA A 214 -11.51 26.69 24.91
N ILE A 215 -12.48 25.78 24.70
CA ILE A 215 -12.49 24.47 25.36
C ILE A 215 -11.44 23.52 24.76
N LEU A 216 -11.35 23.47 23.43
CA LEU A 216 -10.48 22.50 22.77
C LEU A 216 -9.00 22.87 22.89
N HIS A 217 -8.65 24.13 22.66
CA HIS A 217 -7.27 24.62 22.65
C HIS A 217 -6.84 25.32 23.95
N GLY A 218 -7.81 25.66 24.81
CA GLY A 218 -7.53 26.33 26.07
C GLY A 218 -7.24 27.82 25.91
N ARG A 219 -6.94 28.46 27.04
CA ARG A 219 -6.43 29.82 27.14
C ARG A 219 -5.29 29.84 28.16
N GLU A 220 -4.17 30.42 27.74
CA GLU A 220 -2.94 30.46 28.55
C GLU A 220 -3.22 31.05 29.94
N GLY A 221 -2.73 30.37 30.98
CA GLY A 221 -2.92 30.76 32.38
C GLY A 221 -4.27 30.40 33.02
N GLU A 222 -5.29 30.05 32.24
CA GLU A 222 -6.63 29.70 32.77
C GLU A 222 -6.94 28.21 32.63
N PHE A 223 -6.83 27.66 31.42
CA PHE A 223 -7.15 26.28 31.11
C PHE A 223 -6.30 25.78 29.96
N GLN A 224 -5.64 24.64 30.13
CA GLN A 224 -4.73 24.08 29.14
C GLN A 224 -5.43 23.69 27.82
N GLY A 225 -6.74 23.39 27.85
CA GLY A 225 -7.45 22.85 26.70
C GLY A 225 -7.41 21.32 26.63
N VAL A 226 -8.44 20.73 26.04
CA VAL A 226 -8.56 19.27 25.88
C VAL A 226 -7.49 18.73 24.92
N ILE A 227 -7.24 19.40 23.80
CA ILE A 227 -6.28 18.96 22.78
C ILE A 227 -4.84 18.99 23.34
N PRO A 228 -4.33 20.11 23.89
CA PRO A 228 -2.97 20.13 24.41
C PRO A 228 -2.78 19.18 25.60
N HIS A 229 -3.83 18.91 26.38
CA HIS A 229 -3.78 17.89 27.43
C HIS A 229 -3.60 16.48 26.84
N LEU A 230 -4.40 16.09 25.84
CA LEU A 230 -4.28 14.78 25.20
C LEU A 230 -2.94 14.61 24.47
N GLU A 231 -2.45 15.64 23.78
CA GLU A 231 -1.15 15.62 23.11
C GLU A 231 0.01 15.46 24.10
N LYS A 232 -0.06 16.15 25.25
CA LYS A 232 0.91 16.00 26.33
C LYS A 232 0.86 14.59 26.90
N TYR A 233 -0.34 14.10 27.21
CA TYR A 233 -0.53 12.78 27.82
C TYR A 233 -0.08 11.65 26.89
N TYR A 234 -0.34 11.76 25.58
CA TYR A 234 0.16 10.82 24.58
C TYR A 234 1.69 10.76 24.53
N ARG A 235 2.36 11.91 24.68
CA ARG A 235 3.84 12.00 24.65
C ARG A 235 4.49 11.45 25.92
N GLU A 236 3.85 11.68 27.07
CA GLU A 236 4.41 11.34 28.39
C GLU A 236 4.04 9.92 28.85
N THR A 237 2.95 9.34 28.34
CA THR A 237 2.52 8.00 28.77
C THR A 237 3.40 6.89 28.19
N ASP A 238 3.80 5.94 29.03
CA ASP A 238 4.50 4.72 28.62
C ASP A 238 3.55 3.53 28.36
N SER A 239 2.26 3.67 28.67
CA SER A 239 1.28 2.59 28.51
C SER A 239 0.86 2.42 27.05
N PRO A 240 1.10 1.26 26.41
CA PRO A 240 0.68 1.00 25.03
C PRO A 240 -0.85 1.07 24.86
N TYR A 241 -1.59 0.63 25.89
CA TYR A 241 -3.06 0.69 25.90
C TYR A 241 -3.55 2.14 25.85
N VAL A 242 -3.00 3.02 26.69
CA VAL A 242 -3.40 4.44 26.73
C VAL A 242 -3.02 5.15 25.44
N ARG A 243 -1.83 4.86 24.87
CA ARG A 243 -1.45 5.39 23.56
C ARG A 243 -2.46 4.99 22.48
N ALA A 244 -2.75 3.69 22.36
CA ALA A 244 -3.71 3.17 21.38
C ALA A 244 -5.12 3.75 21.57
N GLU A 245 -5.52 4.08 22.81
CA GLU A 245 -6.79 4.73 23.09
C GLU A 245 -6.81 6.19 22.59
N ILE A 246 -5.74 6.96 22.83
CA ILE A 246 -5.63 8.36 22.38
C ILE A 246 -5.50 8.43 20.85
N GLU A 247 -4.77 7.50 20.23
CA GLU A 247 -4.58 7.41 18.78
C GLU A 247 -5.90 7.34 18.00
N GLN A 248 -6.98 6.82 18.61
CA GLN A 248 -8.33 6.79 18.00
C GLN A 248 -8.90 8.18 17.70
N TYR A 249 -8.37 9.21 18.35
CA TYR A 249 -8.77 10.61 18.21
C TYR A 249 -7.77 11.42 17.40
N MET A 250 -6.75 10.78 16.85
CA MET A 250 -5.71 11.45 16.07
C MET A 250 -5.85 11.16 14.58
N ARG A 251 -5.35 12.07 13.78
CA ARG A 251 -5.23 11.95 12.32
C ARG A 251 -3.81 12.31 11.90
N GLU A 252 -3.33 11.63 10.88
CA GLU A 252 -2.09 12.03 10.22
C GLU A 252 -2.30 13.32 9.44
N SER A 253 -1.47 14.32 9.70
CA SER A 253 -1.41 15.57 8.96
C SER A 253 0.00 15.79 8.40
N PRO A 254 0.16 16.44 7.23
CA PRO A 254 1.48 16.88 6.77
C PRO A 254 2.19 17.69 7.87
N CYS A 255 3.46 17.40 8.12
CA CYS A 255 4.23 18.12 9.12
C CYS A 255 4.36 19.60 8.75
N ASP A 256 3.98 20.50 9.66
CA ASP A 256 3.94 21.95 9.39
C ASP A 256 5.32 22.55 9.07
N PHE A 257 6.40 21.93 9.59
CA PHE A 257 7.77 22.41 9.44
C PHE A 257 8.39 22.02 8.10
N CYS A 258 8.26 20.74 7.72
CA CYS A 258 8.81 20.23 6.47
C CYS A 258 7.79 20.23 5.33
N ARG A 259 6.51 20.49 5.61
CA ARG A 259 5.38 20.43 4.68
C ARG A 259 5.33 19.11 3.91
N GLY A 260 5.57 18.00 4.61
CA GLY A 260 5.61 16.66 4.00
C GLY A 260 6.94 16.27 3.33
N SER A 261 7.92 17.18 3.21
CA SER A 261 9.20 16.86 2.53
C SER A 261 10.10 15.88 3.26
N ARG A 262 9.85 15.65 4.56
CA ARG A 262 10.66 14.80 5.46
C ARG A 262 12.06 15.35 5.77
N LEU A 263 12.48 16.42 5.12
CA LEU A 263 13.83 16.98 5.20
C LEU A 263 13.91 18.16 6.16
N ASN A 264 15.07 18.34 6.79
CA ASN A 264 15.37 19.53 7.58
C ASN A 264 15.57 20.78 6.71
N ASN A 265 15.72 21.93 7.37
CA ASN A 265 15.88 23.21 6.66
C ASN A 265 17.18 23.27 5.84
N LYS A 266 18.28 22.72 6.38
CA LYS A 266 19.61 22.74 5.73
C LYS A 266 19.63 21.93 4.43
N ALA A 267 18.99 20.76 4.40
CA ALA A 267 18.88 19.95 3.19
C ALA A 267 18.01 20.63 2.13
N ARG A 268 16.92 21.30 2.54
CA ARG A 268 16.02 22.03 1.64
C ARG A 268 16.60 23.33 1.08
N SER A 269 17.58 23.92 1.76
CA SER A 269 18.27 25.11 1.26
C SER A 269 19.30 24.79 0.18
N VAL A 270 19.61 23.52 -0.08
CA VAL A 270 20.47 23.12 -1.21
C VAL A 270 19.62 23.04 -2.47
N VAL A 271 20.10 23.70 -3.53
CA VAL A 271 19.40 23.80 -4.80
C VAL A 271 20.32 23.48 -5.98
N ILE A 272 19.73 23.06 -7.09
CA ILE A 272 20.39 22.89 -8.38
C ILE A 272 19.75 23.81 -9.43
N GLY A 273 20.53 24.22 -10.43
CA GLY A 273 20.05 25.05 -11.55
C GLY A 273 19.34 26.33 -11.08
N GLU A 274 18.17 26.60 -11.66
CA GLU A 274 17.31 27.75 -11.31
C GLU A 274 16.55 27.53 -9.98
N ASN A 275 17.29 27.34 -8.89
CA ASN A 275 16.77 27.33 -7.52
C ASN A 275 15.88 26.11 -7.14
N ILE A 276 16.11 24.95 -7.78
CA ILE A 276 15.32 23.73 -7.57
C ILE A 276 15.89 22.92 -6.40
N SER A 277 15.11 22.75 -5.34
CA SER A 277 15.49 21.94 -4.17
C SER A 277 15.05 20.48 -4.30
N LEU A 278 15.65 19.60 -3.49
CA LEU A 278 15.35 18.15 -3.51
C LEU A 278 13.89 17.86 -3.20
N ASP A 279 13.29 18.57 -2.24
CA ASP A 279 11.90 18.41 -1.87
C ASP A 279 10.95 18.78 -3.02
N MET A 280 11.27 19.81 -3.80
CA MET A 280 10.51 20.17 -5.01
C MET A 280 10.52 19.02 -6.02
N LEU A 281 11.68 18.45 -6.33
CA LEU A 281 11.78 17.32 -7.26
C LEU A 281 10.99 16.11 -6.78
N THR A 282 11.07 15.78 -5.49
CA THR A 282 10.35 14.61 -4.95
C THR A 282 8.84 14.79 -4.87
N ALA A 283 8.35 16.03 -4.92
CA ALA A 283 6.94 16.36 -4.92
C ALA A 283 6.33 16.43 -6.34
N MET A 284 7.15 16.45 -7.40
CA MET A 284 6.67 16.38 -8.78
C MET A 284 6.04 15.02 -9.07
N SER A 285 5.06 15.00 -9.98
CA SER A 285 4.59 13.75 -10.57
C SER A 285 5.75 13.03 -11.28
N ILE A 286 5.72 11.70 -11.34
CA ILE A 286 6.75 10.93 -12.04
C ILE A 286 6.86 11.35 -13.50
N SER A 287 5.74 11.66 -14.17
CA SER A 287 5.75 12.18 -15.54
C SER A 287 6.48 13.53 -15.67
N ASP A 288 6.23 14.47 -14.75
CA ASP A 288 6.87 15.78 -14.79
C ASP A 288 8.35 15.68 -14.43
N LEU A 289 8.68 14.83 -13.45
CA LEU A 289 10.05 14.59 -13.03
C LEU A 289 10.87 13.90 -14.12
N ARG A 290 10.28 12.96 -14.87
CA ARG A 290 10.93 12.34 -16.03
C ARG A 290 11.24 13.39 -17.09
N ARG A 291 10.27 14.24 -17.42
CA ARG A 291 10.44 15.34 -18.39
C ARG A 291 11.51 16.33 -17.93
N PHE A 292 11.58 16.63 -16.64
CA PHE A 292 12.63 17.45 -16.05
C PHE A 292 14.01 16.84 -16.34
N PHE A 293 14.24 15.59 -15.96
CA PHE A 293 15.54 14.94 -16.16
C PHE A 293 15.87 14.66 -17.63
N GLU A 294 14.87 14.45 -18.48
CA GLU A 294 15.08 14.35 -19.93
C GLU A 294 15.64 15.66 -20.52
N LYS A 295 15.15 16.82 -20.07
CA LYS A 295 15.71 18.12 -20.45
C LYS A 295 17.10 18.30 -19.85
N SER A 296 17.28 17.99 -18.56
CA SER A 296 18.58 18.11 -17.89
C SER A 296 19.67 17.30 -18.57
N LEU A 297 19.37 16.06 -19.03
CA LEU A 297 20.34 15.22 -19.75
C LEU A 297 20.93 15.87 -21.00
N LYS A 298 20.15 16.69 -21.71
CA LYS A 298 20.59 17.33 -22.96
C LYS A 298 21.69 18.37 -22.69
N ILE A 299 21.64 19.01 -21.53
CA ILE A 299 22.48 20.18 -21.19
C ILE A 299 23.58 19.81 -20.18
N ALA A 300 23.37 18.77 -19.39
CA ALA A 300 24.27 18.36 -18.31
C ALA A 300 25.67 17.94 -18.83
N PRO A 301 26.76 18.34 -18.14
CA PRO A 301 28.10 17.81 -18.34
C PRO A 301 28.18 16.28 -18.19
N ARG A 302 29.26 15.69 -18.74
CA ARG A 302 29.45 14.22 -18.80
C ARG A 302 29.30 13.51 -17.44
N MET A 303 29.78 14.11 -16.35
CA MET A 303 29.72 13.50 -15.01
C MET A 303 28.33 13.50 -14.38
N GLU A 304 27.53 14.52 -14.64
CA GLU A 304 26.15 14.60 -14.15
C GLU A 304 25.24 13.64 -14.93
N ARG A 305 25.50 13.46 -16.23
CA ARG A 305 24.77 12.49 -17.06
C ARG A 305 24.80 11.07 -16.48
N LEU A 306 25.92 10.65 -15.88
CA LEU A 306 26.04 9.33 -15.24
C LEU A 306 25.10 9.15 -14.04
N LEU A 307 24.67 10.23 -13.38
CA LEU A 307 23.71 10.19 -12.29
C LEU A 307 22.28 10.39 -12.77
N ILE A 308 22.08 11.24 -13.77
CA ILE A 308 20.75 11.56 -14.28
C ILE A 308 20.18 10.42 -15.14
N GLN A 309 21.01 9.74 -15.93
CA GLN A 309 20.53 8.69 -16.83
C GLN A 309 19.83 7.54 -16.06
N PRO A 310 20.42 6.96 -15.00
CA PRO A 310 19.76 5.92 -14.20
C PRO A 310 18.45 6.38 -13.53
N ILE A 311 18.35 7.68 -13.19
CA ILE A 311 17.11 8.27 -12.66
C ILE A 311 16.04 8.28 -13.75
N ARG A 312 16.36 8.81 -14.94
CA ARG A 312 15.43 8.92 -16.07
C ARG A 312 14.90 7.55 -16.50
N GLU A 313 15.77 6.55 -16.59
CA GLU A 313 15.41 5.17 -16.97
C GLU A 313 14.44 4.55 -15.96
N ARG A 314 14.68 4.71 -14.66
CA ARG A 314 13.76 4.22 -13.62
C ARG A 314 12.42 4.94 -13.64
N LEU A 315 12.41 6.27 -13.81
CA LEU A 315 11.16 7.04 -13.95
C LEU A 315 10.36 6.58 -15.17
N GLU A 316 11.03 6.32 -16.28
CA GLU A 316 10.42 5.80 -17.50
C GLU A 316 9.79 4.41 -17.27
N LEU A 317 10.45 3.52 -16.53
CA LEU A 317 9.88 2.21 -16.17
C LEU A 317 8.64 2.35 -15.29
N ILE A 318 8.66 3.24 -14.30
CA ILE A 318 7.49 3.47 -13.42
C ILE A 318 6.33 4.09 -14.22
N GLU A 319 6.61 4.97 -15.17
CA GLU A 319 5.60 5.53 -16.07
C GLU A 319 5.01 4.45 -16.99
N ARG A 320 5.85 3.57 -17.57
CA ARG A 320 5.41 2.47 -18.45
C ARG A 320 4.44 1.50 -17.77
N VAL A 321 4.57 1.28 -16.45
CA VAL A 321 3.63 0.44 -15.67
C VAL A 321 2.37 1.21 -15.21
N GLY A 322 2.17 2.44 -15.67
CA GLY A 322 0.96 3.22 -15.43
C GLY A 322 0.92 3.90 -14.06
N LEU A 323 2.08 4.32 -13.54
CA LEU A 323 2.22 5.00 -12.24
C LEU A 323 2.74 6.45 -12.37
N SER A 324 2.52 7.08 -13.52
CA SER A 324 3.00 8.45 -13.83
C SER A 324 2.53 9.54 -12.86
N TYR A 325 1.37 9.35 -12.24
CA TYR A 325 0.74 10.30 -11.31
C TYR A 325 1.32 10.23 -9.89
N LEU A 326 2.11 9.20 -9.55
CA LEU A 326 2.75 9.11 -8.24
C LEU A 326 3.83 10.19 -8.10
N THR A 327 4.22 10.45 -6.86
CA THR A 327 5.35 11.31 -6.50
C THR A 327 6.38 10.49 -5.73
N LEU A 328 7.66 10.88 -5.75
CA LEU A 328 8.72 10.12 -5.06
C LEU A 328 8.60 10.19 -3.54
N ASN A 329 8.01 11.26 -2.99
CA ASN A 329 7.77 11.42 -1.56
C ASN A 329 6.51 10.68 -1.05
N ARG A 330 5.71 10.07 -1.93
CA ARG A 330 4.52 9.31 -1.53
C ARG A 330 4.93 8.09 -0.72
N SER A 331 4.33 7.95 0.45
CA SER A 331 4.56 6.83 1.37
C SER A 331 4.05 5.52 0.76
N ILE A 332 4.83 4.44 0.89
CA ILE A 332 4.43 3.11 0.40
C ILE A 332 3.15 2.60 1.07
N PRO A 333 2.97 2.69 2.41
CA PRO A 333 1.73 2.33 3.08
C PRO A 333 0.44 2.95 2.50
N THR A 334 0.53 4.11 1.84
CA THR A 334 -0.65 4.81 1.28
C THR A 334 -0.92 4.43 -0.18
N LEU A 335 -0.15 3.52 -0.75
CA LEU A 335 -0.36 2.97 -2.09
C LEU A 335 -1.39 1.83 -2.03
N ALA A 336 -2.22 1.73 -3.06
CA ALA A 336 -3.06 0.56 -3.27
C ALA A 336 -2.18 -0.67 -3.59
N GLY A 337 -2.66 -1.88 -3.25
CA GLY A 337 -1.92 -3.13 -3.51
C GLY A 337 -1.45 -3.26 -4.97
N GLY A 338 -2.31 -2.92 -5.93
CA GLY A 338 -1.95 -2.88 -7.35
C GLY A 338 -0.96 -1.78 -7.76
N GLU A 339 -0.86 -0.67 -7.02
CA GLU A 339 0.20 0.33 -7.21
C GLU A 339 1.54 -0.21 -6.72
N VAL A 340 1.58 -0.78 -5.51
CA VAL A 340 2.80 -1.37 -4.91
C VAL A 340 3.35 -2.48 -5.79
N LEU A 341 2.48 -3.37 -6.29
CA LEU A 341 2.88 -4.48 -7.15
C LEU A 341 3.53 -3.99 -8.44
N ARG A 342 2.89 -3.06 -9.15
CA ARG A 342 3.43 -2.51 -10.40
C ARG A 342 4.74 -1.77 -10.17
N LEU A 343 4.86 -1.04 -9.05
CA LEU A 343 6.13 -0.41 -8.66
C LEU A 343 7.22 -1.45 -8.43
N ARG A 344 6.94 -2.56 -7.73
CA ARG A 344 7.91 -3.66 -7.53
C ARG A 344 8.38 -4.25 -8.85
N ILE A 345 7.45 -4.53 -9.75
CA ILE A 345 7.82 -5.11 -11.04
C ILE A 345 8.65 -4.12 -11.86
N ALA A 346 8.31 -2.83 -11.86
CA ALA A 346 9.13 -1.80 -12.51
C ALA A 346 10.57 -1.77 -11.98
N VAL A 347 10.74 -1.92 -10.65
CA VAL A 347 12.07 -2.05 -10.03
C VAL A 347 12.79 -3.31 -10.51
N GLN A 348 12.13 -4.46 -10.55
CA GLN A 348 12.73 -5.71 -11.04
C GLN A 348 13.15 -5.62 -12.52
N ILE A 349 12.33 -5.00 -13.37
CA ILE A 349 12.67 -4.72 -14.78
C ILE A 349 13.93 -3.82 -14.85
N GLY A 350 14.02 -2.83 -13.96
CA GLY A 350 15.16 -1.90 -13.90
C GLY A 350 16.48 -2.53 -13.44
N ILE A 351 16.43 -3.61 -12.66
CA ILE A 351 17.62 -4.40 -12.29
C ILE A 351 18.10 -5.23 -13.51
N ALA A 352 17.23 -5.46 -14.50
CA ALA A 352 17.53 -6.18 -15.74
C ALA A 352 18.09 -7.59 -15.52
N LEU A 353 17.59 -8.29 -14.49
CA LEU A 353 17.91 -9.71 -14.29
C LEU A 353 17.35 -10.54 -15.44
N SER A 354 18.13 -11.53 -15.87
CA SER A 354 17.78 -12.48 -16.93
C SER A 354 17.95 -13.90 -16.42
N GLY A 355 17.17 -14.85 -16.95
CA GLY A 355 17.18 -16.24 -16.51
C GLY A 355 16.55 -16.45 -15.13
N VAL A 356 15.76 -15.51 -14.60
CA VAL A 356 15.10 -15.61 -13.29
C VAL A 356 13.69 -16.18 -13.44
N THR A 357 13.22 -16.92 -12.44
CA THR A 357 11.82 -17.35 -12.34
C THR A 357 11.07 -16.45 -11.36
N TYR A 358 10.24 -15.55 -11.87
CA TYR A 358 9.37 -14.69 -11.07
C TYR A 358 8.07 -15.42 -10.73
N ILE A 359 7.65 -15.35 -9.47
CA ILE A 359 6.45 -16.01 -8.95
C ILE A 359 5.53 -14.95 -8.34
N LEU A 360 4.27 -14.92 -8.75
CA LEU A 360 3.26 -13.97 -8.30
C LEU A 360 2.01 -14.70 -7.81
N ASP A 361 1.47 -14.26 -6.67
CA ASP A 361 0.23 -14.78 -6.08
C ASP A 361 -0.91 -13.77 -6.23
N GLU A 362 -1.98 -14.18 -6.90
CA GLU A 362 -3.21 -13.40 -7.16
C GLU A 362 -2.97 -11.90 -7.41
N PRO A 363 -2.11 -11.52 -8.38
CA PRO A 363 -1.75 -10.12 -8.62
C PRO A 363 -2.91 -9.23 -9.07
N THR A 364 -4.07 -9.79 -9.44
CA THR A 364 -5.28 -9.02 -9.76
C THR A 364 -6.16 -8.72 -8.54
N GLN A 365 -5.86 -9.29 -7.37
CA GLN A 365 -6.63 -9.03 -6.15
C GLN A 365 -6.66 -7.52 -5.86
N GLY A 366 -7.86 -6.98 -5.60
CA GLY A 366 -8.05 -5.54 -5.34
C GLY A 366 -7.78 -4.61 -6.54
N LEU A 367 -7.54 -5.14 -7.74
CA LEU A 367 -7.30 -4.37 -8.95
C LEU A 367 -8.61 -4.11 -9.70
N HIS A 368 -8.76 -2.90 -10.26
CA HIS A 368 -9.90 -2.60 -11.13
C HIS A 368 -9.70 -3.23 -12.51
N ALA A 369 -10.78 -3.71 -13.15
CA ALA A 369 -10.72 -4.40 -14.45
C ALA A 369 -9.97 -3.62 -15.54
N LYS A 370 -10.14 -2.29 -15.57
CA LYS A 370 -9.41 -1.39 -16.49
C LYS A 370 -7.88 -1.48 -16.35
N ASN A 371 -7.37 -1.81 -15.17
CA ASN A 371 -5.94 -1.81 -14.87
C ASN A 371 -5.29 -3.19 -15.10
N ILE A 372 -6.07 -4.22 -15.45
CA ILE A 372 -5.54 -5.57 -15.72
C ILE A 372 -4.67 -5.57 -16.98
N SER A 373 -5.01 -4.77 -17.98
CA SER A 373 -4.16 -4.59 -19.18
C SER A 373 -2.76 -4.07 -18.83
N ASP A 374 -2.69 -3.11 -17.89
CA ASP A 374 -1.42 -2.52 -17.47
C ASP A 374 -0.56 -3.57 -16.75
N LEU A 375 -1.17 -4.40 -15.91
CA LEU A 375 -0.50 -5.53 -15.28
C LEU A 375 0.02 -6.52 -16.32
N LEU A 376 -0.78 -6.90 -17.32
CA LEU A 376 -0.37 -7.80 -18.39
C LEU A 376 0.84 -7.27 -19.18
N HIS A 377 0.81 -5.98 -19.56
CA HIS A 377 1.96 -5.35 -20.21
C HIS A 377 3.22 -5.38 -19.34
N THR A 378 3.03 -5.21 -18.03
CA THR A 378 4.11 -5.26 -17.05
C THR A 378 4.70 -6.66 -16.91
N LEU A 379 3.87 -7.71 -16.84
CA LEU A 379 4.30 -9.11 -16.82
C LEU A 379 5.00 -9.53 -18.11
N ALA A 380 4.45 -9.15 -19.26
CA ALA A 380 5.08 -9.40 -20.56
C ALA A 380 6.47 -8.73 -20.67
N SER A 381 6.66 -7.58 -20.03
CA SER A 381 7.96 -6.89 -20.01
C SER A 381 9.01 -7.67 -19.21
N LEU A 382 8.63 -8.38 -18.14
CA LEU A 382 9.54 -9.30 -17.44
C LEU A 382 9.94 -10.48 -18.33
N CYS A 383 8.98 -11.10 -19.04
CA CYS A 383 9.27 -12.22 -19.93
C CYS A 383 10.25 -11.85 -21.05
N LYS A 384 10.15 -10.63 -21.60
CA LYS A 384 11.04 -10.12 -22.67
C LYS A 384 12.53 -10.08 -22.28
N LEU A 385 12.86 -10.14 -20.99
CA LEU A 385 14.23 -10.19 -20.48
C LEU A 385 14.76 -11.64 -20.33
N ASP A 386 14.14 -12.60 -21.02
CA ASP A 386 14.43 -14.04 -20.90
C ASP A 386 14.20 -14.57 -19.48
N ASN A 387 13.14 -14.05 -18.83
CA ASN A 387 12.68 -14.53 -17.54
C ASN A 387 11.44 -15.40 -17.70
N THR A 388 11.27 -16.31 -16.76
CA THR A 388 10.05 -17.13 -16.65
C THR A 388 9.14 -16.46 -15.62
N VAL A 389 7.87 -16.23 -15.96
CA VAL A 389 6.91 -15.58 -15.05
C VAL A 389 5.78 -16.55 -14.76
N ILE A 390 5.66 -16.98 -13.50
CA ILE A 390 4.61 -17.88 -13.04
C ILE A 390 3.63 -17.08 -12.18
N VAL A 391 2.36 -17.12 -12.54
CA VAL A 391 1.29 -16.38 -11.88
C VAL A 391 0.22 -17.36 -11.40
N ILE A 392 -0.10 -17.34 -10.10
CA ILE A 392 -1.30 -18.01 -9.57
C ILE A 392 -2.48 -17.07 -9.79
N GLU A 393 -3.45 -17.47 -10.61
CA GLU A 393 -4.59 -16.60 -10.94
C GLU A 393 -5.90 -17.34 -11.26
N HIS A 394 -6.98 -16.59 -11.07
CA HIS A 394 -8.35 -16.94 -11.43
C HIS A 394 -8.97 -15.91 -12.40
N ASP A 395 -8.33 -14.75 -12.60
CA ASP A 395 -8.79 -13.77 -13.56
C ASP A 395 -8.68 -14.25 -15.01
N ARG A 396 -9.76 -14.04 -15.76
CA ARG A 396 -9.92 -14.55 -17.13
C ARG A 396 -8.99 -13.87 -18.11
N ALA A 397 -8.72 -12.58 -17.94
CA ALA A 397 -7.84 -11.85 -18.85
C ALA A 397 -6.39 -12.33 -18.66
N ILE A 398 -5.98 -12.61 -17.41
CA ILE A 398 -4.66 -13.19 -17.13
C ILE A 398 -4.54 -14.60 -17.70
N ILE A 399 -5.50 -15.49 -17.39
CA ILE A 399 -5.53 -16.86 -17.94
C ILE A 399 -5.49 -16.83 -19.47
N SER A 400 -6.25 -15.92 -20.09
CA SER A 400 -6.33 -15.83 -21.56
C SER A 400 -5.04 -15.33 -22.23
N ALA A 401 -4.21 -14.60 -21.50
CA ALA A 401 -2.94 -14.06 -21.98
C ALA A 401 -1.75 -14.99 -21.71
N ALA A 402 -1.96 -16.11 -21.01
CA ALA A 402 -0.91 -17.06 -20.67
C ALA A 402 -0.36 -17.77 -21.91
N ASP A 403 0.96 -17.96 -21.95
CA ASP A 403 1.60 -18.81 -22.95
C ASP A 403 1.47 -20.30 -22.60
N TYR A 404 1.33 -20.61 -21.30
CA TYR A 404 1.20 -21.96 -20.76
C TYR A 404 0.30 -21.96 -19.52
N ILE A 405 -0.54 -22.97 -19.38
CA ILE A 405 -1.51 -23.08 -18.27
C ILE A 405 -1.29 -24.39 -17.53
N ILE A 406 -1.32 -24.31 -16.20
CA ILE A 406 -1.41 -25.45 -15.30
C ILE A 406 -2.74 -25.35 -14.54
N ASP A 407 -3.69 -26.25 -14.82
CA ASP A 407 -4.98 -26.31 -14.11
C ASP A 407 -4.93 -27.38 -13.01
N MET A 408 -5.21 -26.96 -11.78
CA MET A 408 -5.11 -27.76 -10.56
C MET A 408 -6.50 -28.14 -10.05
N GLY A 409 -6.70 -29.40 -9.66
CA GLY A 409 -7.98 -29.86 -9.12
C GLY A 409 -8.01 -31.38 -8.88
N PRO A 410 -9.18 -32.05 -9.05
CA PRO A 410 -10.49 -31.49 -9.41
C PRO A 410 -11.20 -30.75 -8.26
N GLY A 411 -10.84 -31.03 -7.00
CA GLY A 411 -11.45 -30.42 -5.82
C GLY A 411 -10.47 -29.60 -4.98
N ALA A 412 -10.91 -29.28 -3.77
CA ALA A 412 -10.10 -28.64 -2.73
C ALA A 412 -9.63 -29.68 -1.69
N GLY A 413 -8.54 -29.37 -0.97
CA GLY A 413 -8.04 -30.21 0.11
C GLY A 413 -7.65 -31.60 -0.38
N GLU A 414 -8.13 -32.65 0.28
CA GLU A 414 -7.82 -34.05 -0.07
C GLU A 414 -8.25 -34.44 -1.49
N ASN A 415 -9.29 -33.79 -2.02
CA ASN A 415 -9.83 -34.00 -3.36
C ASN A 415 -9.10 -33.18 -4.44
N GLY A 416 -8.12 -32.36 -4.04
CA GLY A 416 -7.25 -31.60 -4.94
C GLY A 416 -5.92 -32.31 -5.20
N GLY A 417 -4.89 -31.51 -5.47
CA GLY A 417 -3.52 -32.00 -5.55
C GLY A 417 -3.18 -32.76 -6.83
N ARG A 418 -3.99 -32.64 -7.89
CA ARG A 418 -3.70 -33.22 -9.21
C ARG A 418 -3.63 -32.12 -10.26
N VAL A 419 -2.76 -32.32 -11.24
CA VAL A 419 -2.73 -31.51 -12.48
C VAL A 419 -3.75 -32.08 -13.44
N LEU A 420 -4.80 -31.30 -13.73
CA LEU A 420 -5.84 -31.66 -14.70
C LEU A 420 -5.42 -31.35 -16.12
N TYR A 421 -4.61 -30.30 -16.29
CA TYR A 421 -4.08 -29.86 -17.57
C TYR A 421 -2.75 -29.16 -17.37
N ALA A 422 -1.81 -29.42 -18.27
CA ALA A 422 -0.55 -28.68 -18.38
C ALA A 422 -0.21 -28.56 -19.88
N GLY A 423 -0.35 -27.37 -20.45
CA GLY A 423 -0.22 -27.19 -21.89
C GLY A 423 -0.41 -25.74 -22.34
N ASP A 424 -0.49 -25.54 -23.64
CA ASP A 424 -0.75 -24.23 -24.24
C ASP A 424 -2.22 -23.81 -24.10
N GLN A 425 -2.48 -22.57 -24.51
CA GLN A 425 -3.80 -21.95 -24.41
C GLN A 425 -4.86 -22.62 -25.31
N SER A 426 -4.47 -23.04 -26.51
CA SER A 426 -5.39 -23.67 -27.47
C SER A 426 -5.82 -25.06 -27.00
N GLY A 427 -4.89 -25.86 -26.46
CA GLY A 427 -5.18 -27.13 -25.83
C GLY A 427 -6.08 -26.95 -24.60
N PHE A 428 -5.86 -25.91 -23.78
CA PHE A 428 -6.65 -25.69 -22.56
C PHE A 428 -8.13 -25.42 -22.87
N GLN A 429 -8.39 -24.62 -23.90
CA GLN A 429 -9.76 -24.30 -24.32
C GLN A 429 -10.51 -25.54 -24.86
N ASN A 430 -9.78 -26.47 -25.48
CA ASN A 430 -10.35 -27.68 -26.08
C ASN A 430 -10.31 -28.90 -25.14
N ALA A 431 -9.52 -28.85 -24.07
CA ALA A 431 -9.32 -30.00 -23.19
C ALA A 431 -10.63 -30.42 -22.51
N ASN A 432 -10.98 -31.70 -22.65
CA ASN A 432 -12.12 -32.27 -21.93
C ASN A 432 -11.67 -32.66 -20.51
N THR A 433 -11.48 -31.65 -19.65
CA THR A 433 -11.11 -31.86 -18.25
C THR A 433 -12.32 -31.76 -17.32
N ASP A 434 -12.22 -32.43 -16.18
CA ASP A 434 -13.14 -32.26 -15.05
C ASP A 434 -12.93 -30.92 -14.30
N GLY A 435 -12.07 -30.05 -14.82
CA GLY A 435 -11.71 -28.78 -14.21
C GLY A 435 -12.81 -27.74 -14.33
N GLU A 436 -13.25 -27.20 -13.18
CA GLU A 436 -14.21 -26.10 -13.15
C GLU A 436 -13.69 -24.86 -13.88
N THR A 437 -12.37 -24.60 -13.86
CA THR A 437 -11.76 -23.46 -14.56
C THR A 437 -12.00 -23.52 -16.07
N ALA A 438 -11.62 -24.63 -16.71
CA ALA A 438 -11.80 -24.84 -18.14
C ALA A 438 -13.29 -24.80 -18.53
N ARG A 439 -14.16 -25.42 -17.72
CA ARG A 439 -15.62 -25.37 -17.91
C ARG A 439 -16.17 -23.95 -17.83
N HIS A 440 -15.75 -23.17 -16.83
CA HIS A 440 -16.18 -21.79 -16.62
C HIS A 440 -15.68 -20.86 -17.73
N MET A 441 -14.45 -21.04 -18.20
CA MET A 441 -13.89 -20.32 -19.34
C MET A 441 -14.73 -20.53 -20.62
N ARG A 442 -15.08 -21.79 -20.94
CA ARG A 442 -15.93 -22.14 -22.09
C ARG A 442 -17.37 -21.60 -21.98
N ASN A 443 -17.98 -21.72 -20.80
CA ASN A 443 -19.42 -21.44 -20.62
C ASN A 443 -19.75 -20.02 -20.15
N TYR A 444 -18.77 -19.10 -20.12
CA TYR A 444 -18.97 -17.76 -19.56
C TYR A 444 -20.14 -16.98 -20.13
N LYS A 445 -20.27 -16.96 -21.46
CA LYS A 445 -21.36 -16.24 -22.14
C LYS A 445 -22.73 -16.82 -21.79
N LYS A 446 -22.78 -18.08 -21.31
CA LYS A 446 -24.01 -18.79 -20.90
C LYS A 446 -24.31 -18.67 -19.41
N SER A 447 -23.35 -18.28 -18.56
CA SER A 447 -23.50 -18.31 -17.10
C SER A 447 -24.06 -17.02 -16.48
N ARG A 448 -24.62 -16.10 -17.27
CA ARG A 448 -25.40 -14.99 -16.69
C ARG A 448 -26.70 -15.57 -16.16
N ALA A 449 -26.67 -16.06 -14.91
CA ALA A 449 -27.89 -16.36 -14.18
C ALA A 449 -28.80 -15.14 -14.30
N HIS A 450 -30.02 -15.35 -14.82
CA HIS A 450 -31.08 -14.35 -14.82
C HIS A 450 -31.56 -14.16 -13.38
N ILE A 451 -30.71 -13.56 -12.54
CA ILE A 451 -31.09 -13.14 -11.20
C ILE A 451 -32.05 -11.97 -11.39
N LYS A 452 -33.35 -12.20 -11.14
CA LYS A 452 -34.34 -11.12 -11.11
C LYS A 452 -33.85 -10.06 -10.11
N ARG A 453 -33.66 -8.83 -10.61
CA ARG A 453 -33.24 -7.70 -9.77
C ARG A 453 -34.34 -7.42 -8.75
N ARG A 454 -33.98 -7.33 -7.47
CA ARG A 454 -34.91 -6.98 -6.41
C ARG A 454 -35.32 -5.52 -6.59
N ALA A 455 -36.62 -5.23 -6.47
CA ALA A 455 -37.16 -3.86 -6.56
C ALA A 455 -36.85 -3.00 -5.30
N GLY A 456 -36.20 -3.59 -4.28
CA GLY A 456 -35.92 -2.95 -2.99
C GLY A 456 -37.19 -2.73 -2.16
N ASN A 457 -37.02 -2.09 -1.01
CA ASN A 457 -38.12 -1.82 -0.08
C ASN A 457 -38.52 -0.32 -0.01
N GLY A 458 -38.03 0.49 -0.96
CA GLY A 458 -38.25 1.94 -1.01
C GLY A 458 -37.52 2.77 0.05
N LYS A 459 -36.77 2.13 0.98
CA LYS A 459 -36.01 2.83 2.02
C LYS A 459 -34.56 3.02 1.56
N HIS A 460 -33.93 4.10 2.01
CA HIS A 460 -32.56 4.45 1.64
C HIS A 460 -31.74 4.85 2.86
N ILE A 461 -30.44 4.53 2.83
CA ILE A 461 -29.45 5.16 3.69
C ILE A 461 -28.79 6.28 2.87
N ILE A 462 -28.86 7.51 3.37
CA ILE A 462 -28.30 8.68 2.68
C ILE A 462 -27.10 9.18 3.47
N ILE A 463 -25.94 9.17 2.82
CA ILE A 463 -24.74 9.86 3.25
C ILE A 463 -24.79 11.25 2.64
N LYS A 464 -24.57 12.29 3.45
CA LYS A 464 -24.52 13.68 3.00
C LYS A 464 -23.16 14.29 3.30
N GLY A 465 -22.59 15.00 2.33
CA GLY A 465 -21.37 15.79 2.47
C GLY A 465 -20.14 14.96 2.83
N ALA A 466 -20.01 13.73 2.33
CA ALA A 466 -18.84 12.90 2.62
C ALA A 466 -17.57 13.55 2.07
N SER A 467 -16.68 13.95 2.98
CA SER A 467 -15.47 14.70 2.71
C SER A 467 -14.20 14.06 3.31
N GLU A 468 -14.30 12.83 3.83
CA GLU A 468 -13.11 12.15 4.37
C GLU A 468 -12.13 11.77 3.25
N HIS A 469 -10.83 11.85 3.57
CA HIS A 469 -9.71 11.56 2.68
C HIS A 469 -9.81 12.32 1.34
N ASN A 470 -10.03 11.59 0.24
CA ASN A 470 -10.09 12.15 -1.10
C ASN A 470 -11.52 12.41 -1.60
N LEU A 471 -12.53 12.22 -0.76
CA LEU A 471 -13.92 12.48 -1.11
C LEU A 471 -14.19 13.99 -1.13
N LYS A 472 -14.89 14.44 -2.17
CA LYS A 472 -15.14 15.87 -2.46
C LYS A 472 -16.57 16.27 -2.11
N PHE A 473 -16.96 16.19 -0.84
CA PHE A 473 -18.30 16.51 -0.36
C PHE A 473 -19.41 15.79 -1.14
N ILE A 474 -19.34 14.45 -1.17
CA ILE A 474 -20.27 13.64 -1.96
C ILE A 474 -21.52 13.29 -1.15
N ASP A 475 -22.69 13.40 -1.80
CA ASP A 475 -23.94 12.84 -1.32
C ASP A 475 -24.17 11.49 -1.99
N ALA A 476 -24.43 10.44 -1.21
CA ALA A 476 -24.62 9.08 -1.72
C ALA A 476 -25.84 8.41 -1.08
N SER A 477 -26.71 7.84 -1.91
CA SER A 477 -27.93 7.13 -1.47
C SER A 477 -27.81 5.63 -1.74
N PHE A 478 -27.94 4.83 -0.67
CA PHE A 478 -27.86 3.37 -0.71
C PHE A 478 -29.27 2.77 -0.51
N PRO A 479 -29.88 2.17 -1.54
CA PRO A 479 -31.20 1.56 -1.43
C PRO A 479 -31.16 0.30 -0.55
N LEU A 480 -32.16 0.15 0.31
CA LEU A 480 -32.32 -1.01 1.21
C LEU A 480 -33.12 -2.14 0.54
N GLY A 481 -32.86 -3.37 0.98
CA GLY A 481 -33.48 -4.57 0.41
C GLY A 481 -32.94 -4.98 -0.97
N MET A 482 -31.84 -4.36 -1.41
CA MET A 482 -31.15 -4.65 -2.67
C MET A 482 -29.70 -5.08 -2.43
N LEU A 483 -29.11 -5.77 -3.41
CA LEU A 483 -27.66 -5.96 -3.48
C LEU A 483 -27.05 -4.71 -4.12
N VAL A 484 -26.24 -3.96 -3.37
CA VAL A 484 -25.59 -2.73 -3.84
C VAL A 484 -24.10 -3.00 -4.05
N GLY A 485 -23.63 -2.91 -5.29
CA GLY A 485 -22.21 -2.98 -5.63
C GLY A 485 -21.61 -1.57 -5.72
N VAL A 486 -20.63 -1.26 -4.87
CA VAL A 486 -19.88 0.00 -4.95
C VAL A 486 -18.64 -0.22 -5.83
N THR A 487 -18.62 0.40 -7.01
CA THR A 487 -17.59 0.19 -8.03
C THR A 487 -16.80 1.47 -8.30
N GLY A 488 -15.63 1.35 -8.93
CA GLY A 488 -14.73 2.47 -9.22
C GLY A 488 -13.26 2.07 -9.18
N VAL A 489 -12.39 2.86 -9.82
CA VAL A 489 -10.95 2.60 -9.91
C VAL A 489 -10.27 2.57 -8.53
N SER A 490 -9.12 1.91 -8.41
CA SER A 490 -8.38 1.90 -7.15
C SER A 490 -8.03 3.33 -6.71
N GLY A 491 -8.14 3.62 -5.41
CA GLY A 491 -7.97 4.97 -4.87
C GLY A 491 -9.16 5.91 -5.06
N SER A 492 -10.28 5.52 -5.68
CA SER A 492 -11.45 6.41 -5.90
C SER A 492 -12.27 6.74 -4.63
N GLY A 493 -11.82 6.35 -3.44
CA GLY A 493 -12.53 6.59 -2.17
C GLY A 493 -13.65 5.59 -1.83
N LYS A 494 -13.70 4.41 -2.48
CA LYS A 494 -14.71 3.36 -2.20
C LYS A 494 -14.65 2.90 -0.74
N SER A 495 -13.45 2.53 -0.27
CA SER A 495 -13.25 2.05 1.09
C SER A 495 -13.58 3.14 2.11
N THR A 496 -13.17 4.38 1.83
CA THR A 496 -13.54 5.53 2.65
C THR A 496 -15.05 5.73 2.75
N LEU A 497 -15.76 5.69 1.62
CA LEU A 497 -17.20 5.86 1.63
C LEU A 497 -17.93 4.74 2.38
N VAL A 498 -17.50 3.49 2.22
CA VAL A 498 -18.21 2.31 2.75
C VAL A 498 -17.76 1.93 4.15
N HIS A 499 -16.46 1.86 4.42
CA HIS A 499 -15.92 1.43 5.71
C HIS A 499 -15.76 2.61 6.68
N ASP A 500 -15.04 3.65 6.26
CA ASP A 500 -14.65 4.74 7.17
C ASP A 500 -15.83 5.64 7.53
N ILE A 501 -16.73 5.89 6.55
CA ILE A 501 -17.93 6.70 6.74
C ILE A 501 -19.15 5.82 7.07
N LEU A 502 -19.64 5.02 6.11
CA LEU A 502 -20.93 4.34 6.24
C LEU A 502 -20.93 3.31 7.38
N ALA A 503 -19.98 2.37 7.38
CA ALA A 503 -19.93 1.32 8.39
C ALA A 503 -19.63 1.88 9.78
N ARG A 504 -18.72 2.85 9.90
CA ARG A 504 -18.43 3.53 11.17
C ARG A 504 -19.66 4.27 11.72
N ALA A 505 -20.38 5.01 10.88
CA ALA A 505 -21.59 5.72 11.28
C ALA A 505 -22.72 4.75 11.69
N LEU A 506 -22.91 3.67 10.93
CA LEU A 506 -23.89 2.64 11.26
C LEU A 506 -23.53 1.90 12.56
N SER A 507 -22.25 1.56 12.74
CA SER A 507 -21.73 0.95 13.97
C SER A 507 -22.03 1.84 15.18
N GLN A 508 -21.74 3.14 15.11
CA GLN A 508 -22.08 4.08 16.20
C GLN A 508 -23.58 4.17 16.49
N LYS A 509 -24.42 4.09 15.44
CA LYS A 509 -25.88 4.19 15.57
C LYS A 509 -26.53 2.90 16.09
N LEU A 510 -25.98 1.74 15.72
CA LEU A 510 -26.51 0.42 16.08
C LEU A 510 -25.93 -0.13 17.39
N HIS A 511 -24.65 0.13 17.70
CA HIS A 511 -24.03 -0.29 18.97
C HIS A 511 -24.44 0.57 20.18
N ARG A 512 -25.17 1.68 19.97
CA ARG A 512 -25.93 2.34 21.04
C ARG A 512 -27.17 1.55 21.50
N ALA A 513 -27.42 0.35 20.96
CA ALA A 513 -28.54 -0.51 21.33
C ALA A 513 -28.16 -1.82 22.06
N LYS A 514 -26.88 -2.02 22.43
CA LYS A 514 -26.30 -3.07 23.32
C LYS A 514 -24.76 -2.99 23.14
N HIS A 515 -23.90 -2.78 24.15
CA HIS A 515 -23.97 -2.85 25.60
C HIS A 515 -23.57 -1.52 26.25
#